data_AF-A0A929YCF3-F1
#
_entry.id   AF-A0A929YCF3-F1
#
_cell.length_a   1.000
_cell.length_b   1.000
_cell.length_c   1.000
_cell.angle_alpha   90.00
_cell.angle_beta   90.00
_cell.angle_gamma   90.00
#
_symmetry.space_group_name_H-M   'P 1'
#
loop_
_entity.id
_entity.type
_entity.pdbx_description
1 polymer ?
#
loop_
_entity_poly.entity_id
_entity_poly.type
_entity_poly.pdbx_seq_one_letter_code
_entity_poly.pdbx_strand_id
1 'polypeptide(L)'
;MKRTKARLKINQILTGKKTNLRVVGCLLFREWDKKDKRFYYWEEWEITGLADYDSWVEYDHSDQTVSLYEPIRFTQAIDPTQLEKGQSFTVSEQDGRDHVVVVDEVGIGEIVNIKGKNTYQVFPKELMAYATLRDTGAPKKRQLITIEKYNNREYDAYRKIQLSDKEQKEMFGRTIKPIDWTTIIFIVIFIAIILFAFIFDNNSDNSNGGGHGGSRSVYGGSSGGLGK
;
A
#
# COMPACT_ATOMS: atom_id res chain seq x y z
N MET A 1 6.13 9.51 -12.76
CA MET A 1 5.84 9.93 -11.37
C MET A 1 7.16 10.24 -10.66
N LYS A 2 7.26 11.31 -9.85
CA LYS A 2 8.50 11.71 -9.15
C LYS A 2 8.37 11.78 -7.61
N ARG A 3 7.22 11.40 -7.09
CA ARG A 3 6.88 11.54 -5.66
C ARG A 3 6.62 10.17 -5.06
N THR A 4 7.07 10.04 -3.82
CA THR A 4 6.73 8.93 -2.95
C THR A 4 5.25 9.02 -2.55
N LYS A 5 4.61 7.88 -2.39
CA LYS A 5 3.25 7.67 -1.90
C LYS A 5 3.24 7.08 -0.49
N ALA A 6 4.25 6.29 -0.11
CA ALA A 6 4.32 5.72 1.23
C ALA A 6 4.22 6.83 2.28
N ARG A 7 3.50 6.56 3.38
CA ARG A 7 3.24 7.52 4.46
C ARG A 7 4.44 7.62 5.42
N LEU A 8 5.62 7.82 4.85
CA LEU A 8 6.90 7.98 5.53
C LEU A 8 7.54 9.32 5.19
N LYS A 9 8.36 9.83 6.10
CA LYS A 9 9.15 11.05 5.94
C LYS A 9 10.54 10.84 6.51
N ILE A 10 11.55 11.45 5.90
CA ILE A 10 12.91 11.45 6.43
C ILE A 10 12.91 12.03 7.86
N ASN A 11 13.72 11.44 8.73
CA ASN A 11 13.83 11.71 10.17
C ASN A 11 12.58 11.39 11.00
N GLN A 12 11.55 10.80 10.40
CA GLN A 12 10.38 10.34 11.15
C GLN A 12 10.78 9.20 12.10
N ILE A 13 10.32 9.30 13.34
CA ILE A 13 10.35 8.20 14.31
C ILE A 13 9.07 7.39 14.17
N LEU A 14 9.22 6.09 13.97
CA LEU A 14 8.16 5.09 13.94
C LEU A 14 8.17 4.35 15.27
N THR A 15 7.10 4.51 16.06
CA THR A 15 7.00 3.92 17.41
C THR A 15 6.28 2.59 17.32
N GLY A 16 7.03 1.54 17.00
CA GLY A 16 6.54 0.17 17.03
C GLY A 16 6.31 -0.34 18.45
N LYS A 17 5.68 -1.51 18.58
CA LYS A 17 5.45 -2.16 19.89
C LYS A 17 6.75 -2.60 20.57
N LYS A 18 7.76 -2.99 19.79
CA LYS A 18 9.02 -3.56 20.30
C LYS A 18 10.20 -2.60 20.29
N THR A 19 10.25 -1.70 19.32
CA THR A 19 11.37 -0.78 19.13
C THR A 19 10.90 0.49 18.41
N ASN A 20 11.71 1.53 18.52
CA ASN A 20 11.57 2.75 17.74
C ASN A 20 12.49 2.69 16.53
N LEU A 21 11.94 3.02 15.36
CA LEU A 21 12.67 3.05 14.10
C LEU A 21 12.78 4.48 13.61
N ARG A 22 13.88 4.81 12.94
CA ARG A 22 14.07 6.11 12.31
C ARG A 22 14.19 5.92 10.81
N VAL A 23 13.40 6.67 10.06
CA VAL A 23 13.51 6.75 8.60
C VAL A 23 14.67 7.66 8.24
N VAL A 24 15.65 7.17 7.49
CA VAL A 24 16.89 7.93 7.18
C VAL A 24 17.07 8.23 5.70
N GLY A 25 16.62 7.32 4.83
CA GLY A 25 16.80 7.38 3.39
C GLY A 25 15.56 6.91 2.62
N CYS A 26 15.52 7.21 1.33
CA CYS A 26 14.58 6.61 0.40
C CYS A 26 15.10 6.66 -1.03
N LEU A 27 14.97 5.53 -1.72
CA LEU A 27 15.13 5.39 -3.16
C LEU A 27 13.75 5.12 -3.78
N LEU A 28 13.36 5.96 -4.74
CA LEU A 28 12.16 5.73 -5.56
C LEU A 28 12.59 5.19 -6.91
N PHE A 29 12.14 3.99 -7.23
CA PHE A 29 12.47 3.32 -8.47
C PHE A 29 11.34 3.34 -9.48
N ARG A 30 11.69 3.08 -10.73
CA ARG A 30 10.75 2.66 -11.78
C ARG A 30 11.33 1.57 -12.65
N GLU A 31 10.47 0.74 -13.20
CA GLU A 31 10.83 -0.23 -14.23
C GLU A 31 9.84 -0.17 -15.39
N TRP A 32 10.34 -0.29 -16.63
CA TRP A 32 9.49 -0.34 -17.80
C TRP A 32 9.08 -1.78 -18.10
N ASP A 33 7.79 -2.07 -17.97
CA ASP A 33 7.27 -3.35 -18.43
C ASP A 33 6.94 -3.32 -19.92
N LYS A 34 7.56 -4.23 -20.67
CA LYS A 34 7.43 -4.28 -22.13
C LYS A 34 6.07 -4.81 -22.59
N LYS A 35 5.36 -5.57 -21.75
CA LYS A 35 4.09 -6.23 -22.09
C LYS A 35 2.92 -5.25 -21.95
N ASP A 36 2.85 -4.58 -20.81
CA ASP A 36 1.81 -3.64 -20.39
C ASP A 36 2.09 -2.21 -20.88
N LYS A 37 3.27 -1.97 -21.45
CA LYS A 37 3.72 -0.67 -21.99
C LYS A 37 3.58 0.45 -20.96
N ARG A 38 3.96 0.17 -19.72
CA ARG A 38 3.87 1.14 -18.62
C ARG A 38 5.05 1.02 -17.67
N PHE A 39 5.27 2.09 -16.91
CA PHE A 39 6.21 2.07 -15.79
C PHE A 39 5.52 1.54 -14.53
N TYR A 40 6.16 0.57 -13.90
CA TYR A 40 5.93 0.18 -12.51
C TYR A 40 6.85 0.98 -11.59
N TYR A 41 6.44 1.14 -10.34
CA TYR A 41 7.14 1.99 -9.37
C TYR A 41 7.11 1.34 -7.99
N TRP A 42 8.20 1.44 -7.27
CA TRP A 42 8.28 1.07 -5.86
C TRP A 42 9.22 2.03 -5.14
N GLU A 43 9.08 2.08 -3.82
CA GLU A 43 9.93 2.87 -2.94
C GLU A 43 10.62 1.96 -1.95
N GLU A 44 11.91 2.13 -1.76
CA GLU A 44 12.66 1.50 -0.69
C GLU A 44 13.09 2.57 0.31
N TRP A 45 12.65 2.41 1.56
CA TRP A 45 12.89 3.34 2.65
C TRP A 45 13.87 2.74 3.65
N GLU A 46 15.03 3.36 3.79
CA GLU A 46 16.02 2.93 4.77
C GLU A 46 15.56 3.30 6.18
N ILE A 47 15.64 2.34 7.08
CA ILE A 47 15.27 2.49 8.48
C ILE A 47 16.35 1.98 9.42
N THR A 48 16.61 2.74 10.49
CA THR A 48 17.56 2.36 11.55
C THR A 48 16.82 2.07 12.85
N GLY A 49 17.40 1.23 13.72
CA GLY A 49 16.81 0.85 15.02
C GLY A 49 16.25 -0.58 15.07
N LEU A 50 16.40 -1.34 13.98
CA LEU A 50 16.20 -2.79 13.89
C LEU A 50 17.57 -3.47 13.91
N ALA A 51 18.07 -3.83 15.10
CA ALA A 51 19.41 -4.39 15.30
C ALA A 51 20.51 -3.56 14.58
N ASP A 52 21.74 -4.07 14.48
CA ASP A 52 22.89 -3.34 13.89
C ASP A 52 22.90 -3.36 12.34
N TYR A 53 21.73 -3.41 11.70
CA TYR A 53 21.60 -3.85 10.31
C TYR A 53 20.91 -2.84 9.39
N ASP A 54 21.42 -2.72 8.15
CA ASP A 54 20.86 -2.01 7.00
C ASP A 54 19.48 -2.59 6.61
N SER A 55 18.42 -2.15 7.29
CA SER A 55 17.06 -2.63 7.05
C SER A 55 16.29 -1.64 6.18
N TRP A 56 15.47 -2.17 5.28
CA TRP A 56 14.69 -1.37 4.35
C TRP A 56 13.20 -1.73 4.42
N VAL A 57 12.36 -0.76 4.10
CA VAL A 57 10.93 -1.00 3.89
C VAL A 57 10.58 -0.66 2.45
N GLU A 58 10.13 -1.67 1.72
CA GLU A 58 9.60 -1.50 0.39
C GLU A 58 8.11 -1.15 0.43
N TYR A 59 7.68 -0.24 -0.42
CA TYR A 59 6.28 -0.04 -0.81
C TYR A 59 6.14 -0.13 -2.33
N ASP A 60 5.48 -1.19 -2.81
CA ASP A 60 5.15 -1.38 -4.23
C ASP A 60 3.88 -0.60 -4.58
N HIS A 61 3.90 0.17 -5.66
CA HIS A 61 2.77 1.05 -6.03
C HIS A 61 1.65 0.33 -6.77
N SER A 62 1.94 -0.85 -7.29
CA SER A 62 1.13 -1.62 -8.22
C SER A 62 0.14 -2.48 -7.45
N ASP A 63 0.65 -3.25 -6.49
CA ASP A 63 -0.16 -4.12 -5.63
C ASP A 63 -0.35 -3.56 -4.21
N GLN A 64 0.28 -2.41 -3.92
CA GLN A 64 0.23 -1.75 -2.62
C GLN A 64 0.76 -2.63 -1.49
N THR A 65 1.67 -3.55 -1.78
CA THR A 65 2.35 -4.36 -0.76
C THR A 65 3.37 -3.53 0.00
N VAL A 66 3.55 -3.89 1.27
CA VAL A 66 4.60 -3.32 2.12
C VAL A 66 5.45 -4.49 2.57
N SER A 67 6.76 -4.42 2.31
CA SER A 67 7.69 -5.48 2.66
C SER A 67 8.80 -4.95 3.55
N LEU A 68 9.15 -5.69 4.61
CA LEU A 68 10.39 -5.47 5.36
C LEU A 68 11.51 -6.28 4.72
N TYR A 69 12.66 -5.64 4.52
CA TYR A 69 13.90 -6.24 4.08
C TYR A 69 14.83 -6.38 5.28
N GLU A 70 15.04 -7.62 5.71
CA GLU A 70 16.02 -7.97 6.75
C GLU A 70 17.29 -8.48 6.05
N PRO A 71 18.47 -7.88 6.27
CA PRO A 71 19.67 -8.30 5.54
C PRO A 71 20.07 -9.73 5.92
N ILE A 72 20.51 -10.46 4.89
CA ILE A 72 21.11 -11.79 5.01
C ILE A 72 22.45 -11.77 4.28
N ARG A 73 23.36 -12.65 4.69
CA ARG A 73 24.70 -12.72 4.09
C ARG A 73 24.95 -14.13 3.57
N PHE A 74 25.22 -14.23 2.28
CA PHE A 74 25.68 -15.46 1.66
C PHE A 74 27.20 -15.58 1.74
N THR A 75 27.72 -16.81 1.63
CA THR A 75 29.15 -17.08 1.55
C THR A 75 29.77 -16.59 0.24
N GLN A 76 28.97 -16.48 -0.81
CA GLN A 76 29.36 -15.95 -2.12
C GLN A 76 28.35 -14.90 -2.58
N ALA A 77 28.85 -13.82 -3.20
CA ALA A 77 28.00 -12.83 -3.81
C ALA A 77 27.25 -13.43 -5.01
N ILE A 78 25.96 -13.11 -5.12
CA ILE A 78 25.11 -13.56 -6.22
C ILE A 78 24.90 -12.37 -7.15
N ASP A 79 25.25 -12.52 -8.42
CA ASP A 79 25.02 -11.47 -9.41
C ASP A 79 23.63 -11.63 -10.05
N PRO A 80 22.65 -10.75 -9.75
CA PRO A 80 21.30 -10.89 -10.28
C PRO A 80 21.24 -10.75 -11.81
N THR A 81 22.26 -10.17 -12.45
CA THR A 81 22.33 -10.04 -13.92
C THR A 81 22.61 -11.35 -14.64
N GLN A 82 23.05 -12.38 -13.91
CA GLN A 82 23.35 -13.71 -14.44
C GLN A 82 22.23 -14.72 -14.17
N LEU A 83 21.11 -14.27 -13.61
CA LEU A 83 19.99 -15.12 -13.22
C LEU A 83 18.86 -15.09 -14.24
N GLU A 84 18.18 -16.22 -14.37
CA GLU A 84 16.99 -16.35 -15.21
C GLU A 84 15.79 -16.86 -14.41
N LYS A 85 14.60 -16.32 -14.69
CA LYS A 85 13.36 -16.77 -14.03
C LYS A 85 13.15 -18.27 -14.19
N GLY A 86 12.90 -18.97 -13.09
CA GLY A 86 12.73 -20.42 -13.03
C GLY A 86 14.04 -21.20 -12.80
N GLN A 87 15.21 -20.56 -12.88
CA GLN A 87 16.48 -21.19 -12.53
C GLN A 87 16.47 -21.63 -11.06
N SER A 88 17.03 -22.81 -10.78
CA SER A 88 17.19 -23.32 -9.42
C SER A 88 18.65 -23.63 -9.11
N PHE A 89 19.08 -23.29 -7.91
CA PHE A 89 20.44 -23.50 -7.42
C PHE A 89 20.47 -23.49 -5.89
N THR A 90 21.61 -23.89 -5.32
CA THR A 90 21.84 -23.86 -3.88
C THR A 90 22.60 -22.59 -3.50
N VAL A 91 22.17 -21.93 -2.43
CA VAL A 91 22.89 -20.82 -1.79
C VAL A 91 23.24 -21.21 -0.36
N SER A 92 24.41 -20.79 0.10
CA SER A 92 24.85 -21.03 1.48
C SER A 92 24.88 -19.71 2.25
N GLU A 93 24.12 -19.59 3.33
CA GLU A 93 24.21 -18.47 4.27
C GLU A 93 25.52 -18.55 5.07
N GLN A 94 26.02 -17.42 5.58
CA GLN A 94 27.26 -17.36 6.36
C GLN A 94 27.23 -18.20 7.65
N ASP A 95 26.04 -18.57 8.14
CA ASP A 95 25.89 -19.49 9.28
C ASP A 95 25.97 -20.97 8.90
N GLY A 96 26.28 -21.27 7.64
CA GLY A 96 26.51 -22.63 7.13
C GLY A 96 25.24 -23.36 6.71
N ARG A 97 24.09 -22.70 6.67
CA ARG A 97 22.85 -23.29 6.16
C ARG A 97 22.77 -23.19 4.64
N ASP A 98 22.49 -24.33 4.02
CA ASP A 98 22.23 -24.42 2.59
C ASP A 98 20.74 -24.32 2.31
N HIS A 99 20.40 -23.55 1.28
CA HIS A 99 19.05 -23.31 0.82
C HIS A 99 18.95 -23.59 -0.66
N VAL A 100 18.00 -24.44 -1.05
CA VAL A 100 17.62 -24.56 -2.46
C VAL A 100 16.66 -23.43 -2.77
N VAL A 101 17.01 -22.63 -3.77
CA VAL A 101 16.22 -21.49 -4.20
C VAL A 101 15.78 -21.65 -5.66
N VAL A 102 14.67 -21.00 -6.00
CA VAL A 102 14.18 -20.85 -7.37
C VAL A 102 14.02 -19.37 -7.67
N VAL A 103 14.51 -18.90 -8.81
CA VAL A 103 14.38 -17.51 -9.24
C VAL A 103 12.92 -17.24 -9.61
N ASP A 104 12.26 -16.35 -8.88
CA ASP A 104 10.85 -15.95 -9.07
C ASP A 104 10.73 -14.78 -10.05
N GLU A 105 11.67 -13.85 -9.97
CA GLU A 105 11.71 -12.61 -10.75
C GLU A 105 13.14 -12.12 -10.95
N VAL A 106 13.39 -11.47 -12.09
CA VAL A 106 14.61 -10.70 -12.38
C VAL A 106 14.20 -9.41 -13.07
N GLY A 107 14.87 -8.31 -12.76
CA GLY A 107 14.48 -7.00 -13.28
C GLY A 107 15.57 -5.94 -13.13
N ILE A 108 15.29 -4.76 -13.67
CA ILE A 108 16.17 -3.59 -13.59
C ILE A 108 15.34 -2.36 -13.22
N GLY A 109 15.60 -1.83 -12.02
CA GLY A 109 15.01 -0.58 -11.54
C GLY A 109 15.89 0.63 -11.89
N GLU A 110 15.28 1.70 -12.41
CA GLU A 110 15.91 3.01 -12.56
C GLU A 110 15.55 3.90 -11.36
N ILE A 111 16.56 4.52 -10.73
CA ILE A 111 16.37 5.46 -9.63
C ILE A 111 15.79 6.77 -10.15
N VAL A 112 14.57 7.10 -9.75
CA VAL A 112 13.85 8.31 -10.20
C VAL A 112 14.04 9.46 -9.23
N ASN A 113 14.12 9.17 -7.93
CA ASN A 113 14.26 10.18 -6.89
C ASN A 113 14.96 9.58 -5.66
N ILE A 114 15.72 10.43 -4.97
CA ILE A 114 16.48 10.08 -3.78
C ILE A 114 16.10 11.07 -2.68
N LYS A 115 15.88 10.58 -1.46
CA LYS A 115 15.64 11.42 -0.29
C LYS A 115 16.52 10.99 0.87
N GLY A 116 16.87 11.95 1.72
CA GLY A 116 17.62 11.68 2.95
C GLY A 116 19.04 11.20 2.69
N LYS A 117 19.60 10.51 3.69
CA LYS A 117 20.91 9.87 3.60
C LYS A 117 20.67 8.38 3.41
N ASN A 118 21.22 7.83 2.34
CA ASN A 118 21.15 6.40 2.05
C ASN A 118 22.51 5.76 2.32
N THR A 119 22.54 4.47 2.67
CA THR A 119 23.77 3.67 2.81
C THR A 119 24.57 3.68 1.52
N TYR A 120 23.90 3.56 0.37
CA TYR A 120 24.52 3.55 -0.94
C TYR A 120 24.76 4.95 -1.49
N GLN A 121 25.93 5.16 -2.10
CA GLN A 121 26.20 6.35 -2.89
C GLN A 121 25.64 6.16 -4.30
N VAL A 122 24.39 6.58 -4.50
CA VAL A 122 23.67 6.45 -5.77
C VAL A 122 23.12 7.80 -6.26
N PHE A 123 22.84 7.87 -7.55
CA PHE A 123 22.36 9.07 -8.24
C PHE A 123 21.10 8.80 -9.07
N PRO A 124 20.25 9.82 -9.30
CA PRO A 124 19.11 9.66 -10.19
C PRO A 124 19.53 9.22 -11.59
N LYS A 125 18.72 8.36 -12.21
CA LYS A 125 18.93 7.64 -13.48
C LYS A 125 19.92 6.48 -13.44
N GLU A 126 20.56 6.20 -12.31
CA GLU A 126 21.31 4.97 -12.16
C GLU A 126 20.37 3.76 -12.10
N LEU A 127 20.91 2.61 -12.49
CA LEU A 127 20.19 1.35 -12.58
C LEU A 127 20.62 0.43 -11.44
N MET A 128 19.64 -0.23 -10.84
CA MET A 128 19.83 -1.32 -9.90
C MET A 128 19.29 -2.60 -10.55
N ALA A 129 20.15 -3.60 -10.71
CA ALA A 129 19.70 -4.93 -11.11
C ALA A 129 19.23 -5.70 -9.87
N TYR A 130 18.15 -6.45 -9.98
CA TYR A 130 17.65 -7.25 -8.88
C TYR A 130 17.12 -8.62 -9.32
N ALA A 131 17.07 -9.53 -8.36
CA ALA A 131 16.38 -10.81 -8.50
C ALA A 131 15.63 -11.13 -7.21
N THR A 132 14.41 -11.64 -7.33
CA THR A 132 13.69 -12.25 -6.20
C THR A 132 13.79 -13.76 -6.31
N LEU A 133 14.29 -14.39 -5.26
CA LEU A 133 14.44 -15.83 -5.11
C LEU A 133 13.39 -16.36 -4.13
N ARG A 134 12.95 -17.58 -4.36
CA ARG A 134 12.06 -18.35 -3.49
C ARG A 134 12.83 -19.52 -2.90
N ASP A 135 13.10 -19.45 -1.62
CA ASP A 135 13.66 -20.53 -0.79
C ASP A 135 12.61 -21.61 -0.58
N THR A 136 12.87 -22.80 -1.13
CA THR A 136 11.92 -23.92 -1.13
C THR A 136 11.80 -24.60 0.24
N GLY A 137 12.77 -24.41 1.13
CA GLY A 137 12.78 -24.99 2.47
C GLY A 137 12.24 -24.05 3.55
N ALA A 138 12.12 -22.76 3.26
CA ALA A 138 11.68 -21.77 4.23
C ALA A 138 10.16 -21.72 4.41
N PRO A 139 9.66 -21.30 5.60
CA PRO A 139 8.25 -21.02 5.81
C PRO A 139 7.72 -19.98 4.82
N LYS A 140 6.47 -20.11 4.39
CA LYS A 140 5.82 -19.24 3.38
C LYS A 140 6.05 -17.73 3.58
N LYS A 141 6.10 -17.27 4.83
CA LYS A 141 6.29 -15.85 5.18
C LYS A 141 7.74 -15.36 5.07
N ARG A 142 8.71 -16.27 5.04
CA ARG A 142 10.15 -16.00 4.95
C ARG A 142 10.81 -16.67 3.73
N GLN A 143 10.02 -17.14 2.77
CA GLN A 143 10.57 -17.81 1.59
C GLN A 143 11.18 -16.85 0.57
N LEU A 144 10.87 -15.56 0.61
CA LEU A 144 11.34 -14.60 -0.38
C LEU A 144 12.68 -14.01 0.03
N ILE A 145 13.60 -13.98 -0.91
CA ILE A 145 14.91 -13.32 -0.80
C ILE A 145 15.05 -12.37 -1.98
N THR A 146 15.41 -11.12 -1.74
CA THR A 146 15.78 -10.17 -2.80
C THR A 146 17.30 -10.05 -2.85
N ILE A 147 17.88 -10.15 -4.04
CA ILE A 147 19.28 -9.83 -4.32
C ILE A 147 19.30 -8.54 -5.12
N GLU A 148 20.10 -7.57 -4.70
CA GLU A 148 20.24 -6.28 -5.36
C GLU A 148 21.70 -6.02 -5.70
N LYS A 149 21.92 -5.38 -6.85
CA LYS A 149 23.23 -4.96 -7.32
C LYS A 149 23.20 -3.48 -7.68
N TYR A 150 23.89 -2.68 -6.86
CA TYR A 150 24.10 -1.25 -7.08
C TYR A 150 25.49 -0.99 -7.67
N ASN A 151 25.60 0.03 -8.53
CA ASN A 151 26.87 0.54 -9.06
C ASN A 151 27.81 -0.53 -9.68
N ASN A 152 27.23 -1.63 -10.16
CA ASN A 152 27.94 -2.82 -10.62
C ASN A 152 28.92 -3.46 -9.62
N ARG A 153 28.82 -3.17 -8.32
CA ARG A 153 29.83 -3.57 -7.32
C ARG A 153 29.26 -3.96 -5.96
N GLU A 154 28.20 -3.30 -5.52
CA GLU A 154 27.60 -3.50 -4.20
C GLU A 154 26.51 -4.56 -4.34
N TYR A 155 26.69 -5.68 -3.65
CA TYR A 155 25.77 -6.82 -3.69
C TYR A 155 25.17 -6.98 -2.31
N ASP A 156 23.86 -6.82 -2.22
CA ASP A 156 23.15 -7.02 -0.98
C ASP A 156 22.00 -8.01 -1.17
N ALA A 157 21.74 -8.73 -0.08
CA ALA A 157 20.73 -9.76 -0.04
C ALA A 157 19.84 -9.52 1.16
N TYR A 158 18.54 -9.61 0.94
CA TYR A 158 17.53 -9.35 1.95
C TYR A 158 16.52 -10.48 2.00
N ARG A 159 16.17 -10.90 3.20
CA ARG A 159 14.95 -11.65 3.44
C ARG A 159 13.78 -10.68 3.31
N LYS A 160 12.90 -10.93 2.33
CA LYS A 160 11.71 -10.12 2.04
C LYS A 160 10.50 -10.65 2.79
N ILE A 161 9.95 -9.84 3.69
CA ILE A 161 8.79 -10.19 4.52
C ILE A 161 7.64 -9.23 4.22
N GLN A 162 6.62 -9.74 3.54
CA GLN A 162 5.40 -8.97 3.31
C GLN A 162 4.62 -8.79 4.62
N LEU A 163 4.21 -7.55 4.90
CA LEU A 163 3.54 -7.15 6.13
C LEU A 163 2.07 -6.81 5.88
N SER A 164 1.18 -7.49 6.61
CA SER A 164 -0.20 -7.08 6.76
C SER A 164 -0.32 -5.73 7.47
N ASP A 165 -1.47 -5.07 7.37
CA ASP A 165 -1.71 -3.79 8.06
C ASP A 165 -1.60 -3.92 9.59
N LYS A 166 -1.96 -5.09 10.14
CA LYS A 166 -1.76 -5.37 11.57
C LYS A 166 -0.27 -5.39 11.90
N GLU A 167 0.52 -6.13 11.13
CA GLU A 167 1.97 -6.24 11.35
C GLU A 167 2.69 -4.92 11.13
N GLN A 168 2.27 -4.12 10.14
CA GLN A 168 2.76 -2.75 9.96
C GLN A 168 2.49 -1.91 11.22
N LYS A 169 1.29 -1.96 11.79
CA LYS A 169 0.98 -1.23 13.05
C LYS A 169 1.82 -1.74 14.22
N GLU A 170 2.08 -3.04 14.30
CA GLU A 170 2.93 -3.61 15.35
C GLU A 170 4.39 -3.21 15.22
N MET A 171 4.89 -3.13 13.99
CA MET A 171 6.29 -2.83 13.68
C MET A 171 6.59 -1.33 13.66
N PHE A 172 5.70 -0.53 13.09
CA PHE A 172 5.92 0.89 12.81
C PHE A 172 5.02 1.84 13.63
N GLY A 173 4.06 1.30 14.41
CA GLY A 173 3.04 2.08 15.11
C GLY A 173 1.93 2.60 14.20
N ARG A 174 1.99 2.34 12.89
CA ARG A 174 1.06 2.84 11.88
C ARG A 174 1.11 2.00 10.60
N THR A 175 0.12 2.19 9.74
CA THR A 175 0.20 1.70 8.35
C THR A 175 1.03 2.66 7.50
N ILE A 176 1.84 2.08 6.62
CA ILE A 176 2.71 2.79 5.67
C ILE A 176 1.96 3.07 4.37
N LYS A 177 1.05 2.16 3.99
CA LYS A 177 0.23 2.31 2.78
C LYS A 177 -0.47 3.68 2.74
N PRO A 178 -0.59 4.32 1.56
CA PRO A 178 -1.35 5.55 1.37
C PRO A 178 -2.79 5.40 1.86
N ILE A 179 -3.41 6.54 2.20
CA ILE A 179 -4.85 6.57 2.48
C ILE A 179 -5.58 6.58 1.15
N ASP A 180 -6.54 5.66 0.98
CA ASP A 180 -7.46 5.70 -0.16
C ASP A 180 -8.56 6.74 0.07
N TRP A 181 -8.25 7.97 -0.33
CA TRP A 181 -9.17 9.09 -0.26
C TRP A 181 -10.39 8.91 -1.17
N THR A 182 -10.29 8.14 -2.24
CA THR A 182 -11.42 7.95 -3.16
C THR A 182 -12.54 7.19 -2.47
N THR A 183 -12.20 6.07 -1.84
CA THR A 183 -13.13 5.28 -1.03
C THR A 183 -13.72 6.11 0.10
N ILE A 184 -12.91 6.90 0.81
CA ILE A 184 -13.41 7.78 1.89
C ILE A 184 -14.41 8.81 1.35
N ILE A 185 -14.08 9.49 0.24
CA ILE A 185 -14.98 10.48 -0.38
C ILE A 185 -16.29 9.83 -0.80
N PHE A 186 -16.25 8.66 -1.44
CA PHE A 186 -17.46 7.92 -1.81
C PHE A 186 -18.31 7.56 -0.60
N ILE A 187 -17.71 7.08 0.49
CA ILE A 187 -18.42 6.78 1.74
C ILE A 187 -19.07 8.05 2.32
N VAL A 188 -18.33 9.16 2.38
CA VAL A 188 -18.84 10.44 2.91
C VAL A 188 -20.00 10.96 2.06
N ILE A 189 -19.88 10.93 0.73
CA ILE A 189 -20.96 11.32 -0.19
C ILE A 189 -22.17 10.42 0.00
N PHE A 190 -21.97 9.10 0.10
CA PHE A 190 -23.04 8.14 0.31
C PHE A 190 -23.79 8.37 1.63
N ILE A 191 -23.06 8.61 2.73
CA ILE A 191 -23.65 8.98 4.03
C ILE A 191 -24.41 10.30 3.92
N ALA A 192 -23.86 11.31 3.25
CA ALA A 192 -24.52 12.60 3.07
C ALA A 192 -25.83 12.48 2.28
N ILE A 193 -25.88 11.64 1.24
CA ILE A 193 -27.10 11.36 0.47
C ILE A 193 -28.15 10.68 1.36
N ILE A 194 -27.77 9.69 2.18
CA ILE A 194 -28.68 9.03 3.11
C ILE A 194 -29.24 10.03 4.13
N LEU A 195 -28.38 10.86 4.74
CA LEU A 195 -28.80 11.88 5.69
C LEU A 195 -29.72 12.92 5.04
N PHE A 196 -29.42 13.35 3.81
CA PHE A 196 -30.25 14.28 3.06
C PHE A 196 -31.63 13.69 2.77
N ALA A 197 -31.69 12.43 2.31
CA ALA A 197 -32.96 11.73 2.10
C ALA A 197 -33.77 11.63 3.40
N PHE A 198 -33.12 11.29 4.52
CA PHE A 198 -33.79 11.17 5.83
C PHE A 198 -34.32 12.52 6.35
N ILE A 199 -33.62 13.63 6.11
CA ILE A 199 -34.07 14.98 6.50
C ILE A 199 -35.24 15.45 5.61
N PHE A 200 -35.24 15.12 4.32
CA PHE A 200 -36.31 15.51 3.41
C PHE A 200 -37.58 14.65 3.59
N ASP A 201 -37.44 13.35 3.85
CA ASP A 201 -38.56 12.44 4.13
C ASP A 201 -39.28 12.84 5.44
N ASN A 202 -38.53 13.26 6.46
CA ASN A 202 -39.09 13.78 7.72
C ASN A 202 -39.67 15.21 7.63
N ASN A 203 -39.41 15.96 6.55
CA ASN A 203 -39.96 17.30 6.36
C ASN A 203 -41.21 17.33 5.46
N SER A 204 -41.51 16.25 4.72
CA SER A 204 -42.74 16.15 3.92
C SER A 204 -44.02 15.98 4.74
N ASP A 205 -43.94 15.63 6.03
CA ASP A 205 -45.12 15.40 6.87
C ASP A 205 -45.63 16.63 7.63
N ASN A 206 -45.03 17.81 7.46
CA ASN A 206 -45.39 19.02 8.22
C ASN A 206 -46.08 20.14 7.43
N SER A 207 -46.58 19.86 6.23
CA SER A 207 -47.43 20.79 5.48
C SER A 207 -48.82 20.23 5.24
N ASN A 208 -49.69 20.31 6.26
CA ASN A 208 -51.13 20.35 6.05
C ASN A 208 -51.75 21.49 6.85
N GLY A 209 -51.40 22.72 6.43
CA GLY A 209 -52.08 23.94 6.83
C GLY A 209 -53.05 24.40 5.75
N GLY A 210 -54.34 24.43 6.09
CA GLY A 210 -55.23 25.53 5.71
C GLY A 210 -56.11 25.40 4.46
N GLY A 211 -57.42 25.30 4.70
CA GLY A 211 -58.41 26.16 4.04
C GLY A 211 -58.97 25.73 2.69
N HIS A 212 -60.18 25.18 2.69
CA HIS A 212 -61.15 25.35 1.59
C HIS A 212 -62.51 25.72 2.19
N GLY A 213 -62.98 26.93 1.86
CA GLY A 213 -64.35 27.35 2.08
C GLY A 213 -65.28 26.83 0.97
N GLY A 214 -66.58 26.72 1.28
CA GLY A 214 -67.62 26.65 0.26
C GLY A 214 -68.81 25.73 0.54
N SER A 215 -69.83 26.31 1.17
CA SER A 215 -71.25 26.19 0.76
C SER A 215 -72.05 24.88 0.91
N ARG A 216 -72.83 24.87 2.01
CA ARG A 216 -74.20 24.36 2.26
C ARG A 216 -74.96 23.61 1.13
N SER A 217 -75.64 22.52 1.52
CA SER A 217 -77.07 22.28 1.22
C SER A 217 -77.65 21.14 2.07
N VAL A 218 -78.57 21.48 3.00
CA VAL A 218 -79.50 20.52 3.60
C VAL A 218 -80.91 21.11 3.48
N TYR A 219 -81.64 20.54 2.53
CA TYR A 219 -83.09 20.35 2.41
C TYR A 219 -84.05 21.40 2.99
N GLY A 220 -84.77 22.08 2.08
CA GLY A 220 -86.03 22.78 2.35
C GLY A 220 -86.82 23.06 1.07
N GLY A 221 -88.08 22.59 1.01
CA GLY A 221 -89.08 22.94 -0.02
C GLY A 221 -89.65 21.69 -0.73
N SER A 222 -90.74 21.08 -0.25
CA SER A 222 -92.15 21.49 -0.34
C SER A 222 -92.85 21.01 -1.63
N SER A 223 -93.66 19.95 -1.47
CA SER A 223 -94.84 19.58 -2.26
C SER A 223 -95.69 18.73 -1.31
N GLY A 224 -96.80 19.17 -0.74
CA GLY A 224 -98.07 19.46 -1.41
C GLY A 224 -99.12 18.51 -0.83
N GLY A 225 -100.27 19.04 -0.38
CA GLY A 225 -101.50 18.26 -0.27
C GLY A 225 -102.13 18.04 1.12
N LEU A 226 -103.28 18.70 1.31
CA LEU A 226 -104.55 18.17 1.83
C LEU A 226 -104.71 17.85 3.33
N GLY A 227 -105.67 18.57 3.95
CA GLY A 227 -106.37 18.12 5.15
C GLY A 227 -107.15 19.22 5.85
N LYS A 228 -108.43 19.37 5.44
CA LYS A 228 -109.59 20.09 6.03
C LYS A 228 -109.37 21.04 7.21
#